data_AF-A0A4S4D1Z6-F1
#
_entry.id   AF-A0A4S4D1Z6-F1
#
_cell.length_a   1.000
_cell.length_b   1.000
_cell.length_c   1.000
_cell.angle_alpha   90.00
_cell.angle_beta   90.00
_cell.angle_gamma   90.00
#
_symmetry.space_group_name_H-M   'P 1'
#
loop_
_entity.id
_entity.type
_entity.pdbx_description
1 polymer ?
#
loop_
_entity_poly.entity_id
_entity_poly.type
_entity_poly.pdbx_seq_one_letter_code
_entity_poly.pdbx_strand_id
1 'polypeptide(L)'
;MSATDGLMRGMEVIDTEAPLSVPVGGATLGRIFNVLGEPVDNLGPVDTRTTSPIHRSAPAFIQLDTKLSIFETGIKVVDLLAPYRRGGKIGLFGGAGVGKTVLIMELINNIAKAHGGVSVFGGVGERTREGNDLYMEMKESGVINEQNIAESKVALVYGQMNEPPGARMRVGLTALTMAEYFRDVNEQDVLLFIDNIFRFVQAGSEVSALLGRMPSAVGYQPTLSTEMGTLQERITSTKEGSITSIQAVYVPADDLTDPAPATTFAHLDATTVLSRGLAAKGIYPAVDPLDSTSTMLQPRIVGEEHYETAQRVKQTLQRYKELQDIIAILGLDELSEEDRLTVARARKIERFLSQPFFVAEVFTGSPGKYVGLAETIRGFQLILSGELDGLPEQAFYLVGNNEITVLVNDAEKSSDIDPQEAQQTLEIAEANLKKAEGSRFDFDRYGLVPRSSPRQADLILTAGTVTMKMAPSLVRLYEQMPEPKYVIAMGACTITGGMFSTDSYSTVRGVDKLIPVDVYLPGCPPKPEAVIDAITKLRKKISREIYEDRISNIGTLGKGTEREGFEPSVNKSLHSSSNATP
;
A
#
# COMPACT_ATOMS: atom_id res chain seq x y z
N MET A 1 32.73 -15.89 -3.46
CA MET A 1 31.40 -15.44 -2.98
C MET A 1 31.48 -14.22 -2.06
N SER A 2 32.66 -13.84 -1.57
CA SER A 2 32.88 -12.58 -0.84
C SER A 2 33.88 -11.68 -1.59
N ALA A 3 34.21 -10.51 -1.03
CA ALA A 3 35.21 -9.61 -1.62
C ALA A 3 36.57 -10.32 -1.80
N THR A 4 37.27 -10.00 -2.89
CA THR A 4 38.60 -10.56 -3.20
C THR A 4 39.75 -9.71 -2.68
N ASP A 5 39.45 -8.68 -1.90
CA ASP A 5 40.45 -7.79 -1.31
C ASP A 5 41.31 -8.57 -0.29
N GLY A 6 42.63 -8.38 -0.37
CA GLY A 6 43.59 -9.08 0.50
C GLY A 6 44.01 -10.48 0.02
N LEU A 7 43.46 -10.99 -1.09
CA LEU A 7 43.94 -12.25 -1.69
C LEU A 7 45.33 -12.05 -2.33
N MET A 8 46.22 -13.02 -2.11
CA MET A 8 47.58 -13.03 -2.65
C MET A 8 47.82 -14.27 -3.52
N ARG A 9 48.64 -14.13 -4.56
CA ARG A 9 49.07 -15.28 -5.38
C ARG A 9 49.87 -16.26 -4.52
N GLY A 10 49.54 -17.54 -4.59
CA GLY A 10 50.17 -18.60 -3.80
C GLY A 10 49.52 -18.87 -2.44
N MET A 11 48.38 -18.23 -2.14
CA MET A 11 47.56 -18.57 -0.97
C MET A 11 47.02 -20.00 -1.08
N GLU A 12 47.00 -20.73 0.03
CA GLU A 12 46.47 -22.09 0.10
C GLU A 12 44.96 -22.10 -0.18
N VAL A 13 44.51 -23.07 -0.97
CA VAL A 13 43.09 -23.27 -1.30
C VAL A 13 42.74 -24.71 -0.97
N ILE A 14 41.70 -24.88 -0.16
CA ILE A 14 41.19 -26.19 0.24
C ILE A 14 39.98 -26.50 -0.64
N ASP A 15 40.04 -27.63 -1.37
CA ASP A 15 38.91 -28.15 -2.12
C ASP A 15 37.97 -28.89 -1.16
N THR A 16 36.68 -28.57 -1.22
CA THR A 16 35.64 -29.23 -0.42
C THR A 16 35.09 -30.49 -1.10
N GLU A 17 35.53 -30.81 -2.33
CA GLU A 17 35.12 -31.95 -3.16
C GLU A 17 33.61 -32.03 -3.47
N ALA A 18 32.86 -30.99 -3.10
CA ALA A 18 31.42 -30.90 -3.24
C ALA A 18 31.00 -29.49 -3.69
N PRO A 19 29.88 -29.37 -4.44
CA PRO A 19 29.28 -28.07 -4.71
C PRO A 19 28.88 -27.35 -3.42
N LEU A 20 28.69 -26.03 -3.53
CA LEU A 20 28.15 -25.22 -2.45
C LEU A 20 26.83 -25.83 -1.95
N SER A 21 26.76 -26.12 -0.65
CA SER A 21 25.64 -26.79 -0.01
C SER A 21 25.11 -25.93 1.13
N VAL A 22 23.79 -25.89 1.28
CA VAL A 22 23.08 -24.98 2.20
C VAL A 22 22.18 -25.78 3.14
N PRO A 23 21.92 -25.31 4.36
CA PRO A 23 21.01 -25.99 5.28
C PRO A 23 19.58 -25.95 4.74
N VAL A 24 18.82 -27.02 4.98
CA VAL A 24 17.45 -27.18 4.51
C VAL A 24 16.55 -27.78 5.60
N GLY A 25 15.24 -27.67 5.42
CA GLY A 25 14.22 -28.21 6.32
C GLY A 25 13.62 -27.20 7.29
N GLY A 26 12.76 -27.66 8.20
CA GLY A 26 11.96 -26.77 9.06
C GLY A 26 12.78 -25.83 9.96
N ALA A 27 14.05 -26.16 10.24
CA ALA A 27 14.95 -25.30 11.01
C ALA A 27 15.33 -23.98 10.30
N THR A 28 15.11 -23.89 8.98
CA THR A 28 15.37 -22.66 8.21
C THR A 28 14.24 -21.64 8.29
N LEU A 29 13.05 -22.05 8.76
CA LEU A 29 11.90 -21.16 8.87
C LEU A 29 12.14 -20.09 9.94
N GLY A 30 11.75 -18.85 9.62
CA GLY A 30 11.92 -17.66 10.46
C GLY A 30 13.34 -17.10 10.49
N ARG A 31 14.28 -17.69 9.74
CA ARG A 31 15.70 -17.32 9.75
C ARG A 31 16.09 -16.57 8.48
N ILE A 32 17.18 -15.81 8.58
CA ILE A 32 17.80 -15.11 7.44
C ILE A 32 19.14 -15.75 7.10
N PHE A 33 19.32 -16.15 5.84
CA PHE A 33 20.55 -16.76 5.32
C PHE A 33 21.22 -15.91 4.24
N ASN A 34 22.54 -16.01 4.16
CA ASN A 34 23.31 -15.52 3.01
C ASN A 34 23.38 -16.58 1.88
N VAL A 35 24.07 -16.26 0.78
CA VAL A 35 24.27 -17.19 -0.35
C VAL A 35 24.92 -18.52 0.04
N LEU A 36 25.77 -18.54 1.06
CA LEU A 36 26.47 -19.72 1.55
C LEU A 36 25.61 -20.59 2.49
N GLY A 37 24.42 -20.12 2.85
CA GLY A 37 23.56 -20.80 3.81
C GLY A 37 23.93 -20.53 5.28
N GLU A 38 24.73 -19.49 5.54
CA GLU A 38 25.06 -19.07 6.91
C GLU A 38 23.99 -18.10 7.44
N PRO A 39 23.55 -18.24 8.71
CA PRO A 39 22.57 -17.34 9.29
C PRO A 39 23.17 -15.95 9.56
N VAL A 40 22.48 -14.90 9.14
CA VAL A 40 22.90 -13.48 9.27
C VAL A 40 21.96 -12.64 10.14
N ASP A 41 21.02 -13.29 10.83
CA ASP A 41 20.02 -12.65 11.70
C ASP A 41 20.47 -12.45 13.17
N ASN A 42 21.69 -12.85 13.53
CA ASN A 42 22.23 -12.82 14.89
C ASN A 42 21.43 -13.63 15.93
N LEU A 43 20.60 -14.59 15.50
CA LEU A 43 19.81 -15.46 16.39
C LEU A 43 20.54 -16.77 16.77
N GLY A 44 21.85 -16.81 16.59
CA GLY A 44 22.68 -18.00 16.85
C GLY A 44 22.69 -19.01 15.69
N PRO A 45 23.35 -20.16 15.85
CA PRO A 45 23.45 -21.16 14.79
C PRO A 45 22.10 -21.84 14.48
N VAL A 46 21.95 -22.34 13.27
CA VAL A 46 20.82 -23.17 12.82
C VAL A 46 21.25 -24.64 12.85
N ASP A 47 20.31 -25.57 12.99
CA ASP A 47 20.61 -26.99 12.79
C ASP A 47 20.99 -27.25 11.33
N THR A 48 22.26 -27.62 11.10
CA THR A 48 22.85 -27.87 9.78
C THR A 48 23.00 -29.35 9.45
N ARG A 49 22.33 -30.26 10.19
CA ARG A 49 22.42 -31.72 9.95
C ARG A 49 22.01 -32.13 8.54
N THR A 50 21.02 -31.46 7.97
CA THR A 50 20.54 -31.72 6.62
C THR A 50 20.92 -30.56 5.73
N THR A 51 21.78 -30.84 4.75
CA THR A 51 22.19 -29.87 3.74
C THR A 51 21.86 -30.37 2.33
N SER A 52 21.79 -29.46 1.36
CA SER A 52 21.59 -29.80 -0.04
C SER A 52 22.41 -28.91 -0.95
N PRO A 53 22.94 -29.45 -2.07
CA PRO A 53 23.73 -28.68 -3.02
C PRO A 53 22.85 -27.71 -3.80
N ILE A 54 23.34 -26.49 -4.05
CA ILE A 54 22.59 -25.48 -4.79
C ILE A 54 22.51 -25.76 -6.31
N HIS A 55 23.42 -26.60 -6.81
CA HIS A 55 23.48 -27.02 -8.19
C HIS A 55 22.82 -28.39 -8.34
N ARG A 56 21.61 -28.39 -8.90
CA ARG A 56 20.80 -29.59 -9.18
C ARG A 56 20.24 -29.52 -10.59
N SER A 57 19.97 -30.69 -11.17
CA SER A 57 19.23 -30.79 -12.42
C SER A 57 17.75 -30.49 -12.20
N ALA A 58 17.09 -29.97 -13.24
CA ALA A 58 15.63 -29.87 -13.23
C ALA A 58 14.97 -31.25 -13.10
N PRO A 59 13.74 -31.33 -12.54
CA PRO A 59 12.99 -32.58 -12.49
C PRO A 59 12.83 -33.23 -13.86
N ALA A 60 12.86 -34.56 -13.89
CA ALA A 60 12.69 -35.31 -15.14
C ALA A 60 11.24 -35.20 -15.64
N PHE A 61 11.04 -35.32 -16.96
CA PHE A 61 9.72 -35.24 -17.58
C PHE A 61 8.67 -36.17 -16.94
N ILE A 62 9.07 -37.37 -16.52
CA ILE A 62 8.19 -38.36 -15.86
C ILE A 62 7.74 -37.97 -14.45
N GLN A 63 8.40 -37.00 -13.82
CA GLN A 63 8.10 -36.51 -12.47
C GLN A 63 7.16 -35.31 -12.49
N LEU A 64 6.98 -34.66 -13.64
CA LEU A 64 6.14 -33.47 -13.79
C LEU A 64 4.66 -33.81 -13.61
N ASP A 65 3.94 -32.94 -12.90
CA ASP A 65 2.49 -33.02 -12.84
C ASP A 65 1.86 -32.46 -14.13
N THR A 66 0.87 -33.18 -14.64
CA THR A 66 0.11 -32.81 -15.86
C THR A 66 -1.23 -32.16 -15.53
N LYS A 67 -1.65 -32.18 -14.26
CA LYS A 67 -2.92 -31.61 -13.83
C LYS A 67 -2.83 -30.08 -13.83
N LEU A 68 -3.67 -29.46 -14.63
CA LEU A 68 -3.88 -28.02 -14.58
C LEU A 68 -4.86 -27.71 -13.44
N SER A 69 -4.37 -27.04 -12.39
CA SER A 69 -5.19 -26.54 -11.30
C SER A 69 -4.89 -25.07 -11.03
N ILE A 70 -5.95 -24.31 -10.79
CA ILE A 70 -5.86 -22.91 -10.39
C ILE A 70 -5.40 -22.86 -8.93
N PHE A 71 -4.57 -21.87 -8.64
CA PHE A 71 -4.13 -21.53 -7.31
C PHE A 71 -4.93 -20.32 -6.84
N GLU A 72 -5.85 -20.53 -5.91
CA GLU A 72 -6.73 -19.48 -5.37
C GLU A 72 -5.92 -18.61 -4.39
N THR A 73 -5.82 -17.32 -4.69
CA THR A 73 -5.02 -16.37 -3.89
C THR A 73 -5.84 -15.66 -2.83
N GLY A 74 -7.17 -15.65 -2.97
CA GLY A 74 -8.09 -14.88 -2.16
C GLY A 74 -8.12 -13.39 -2.54
N ILE A 75 -7.53 -13.02 -3.68
CA ILE A 75 -7.42 -11.64 -4.17
C ILE A 75 -8.25 -11.51 -5.44
N LYS A 76 -9.33 -10.72 -5.37
CA LYS A 76 -10.36 -10.61 -6.44
C LYS A 76 -9.78 -10.38 -7.84
N VAL A 77 -8.89 -9.39 -7.98
CA VAL A 77 -8.33 -9.02 -9.29
C VAL A 77 -7.43 -10.11 -9.88
N VAL A 78 -6.66 -10.80 -9.03
CA VAL A 78 -5.77 -11.88 -9.45
C VAL A 78 -6.60 -13.09 -9.83
N ASP A 79 -7.48 -13.54 -8.94
CA ASP A 79 -8.27 -14.76 -9.15
C ASP A 79 -9.25 -14.63 -10.33
N LEU A 80 -9.81 -13.44 -10.58
CA LEU A 80 -10.69 -13.23 -11.72
C LEU A 80 -9.94 -13.06 -13.05
N LEU A 81 -8.98 -12.13 -13.12
CA LEU A 81 -8.44 -11.62 -14.40
C LEU A 81 -7.10 -12.21 -14.80
N ALA A 82 -6.30 -12.64 -13.83
CA ALA A 82 -4.98 -13.23 -14.05
C ALA A 82 -4.76 -14.43 -13.10
N PRO A 83 -5.62 -15.48 -13.17
CA PRO A 83 -5.60 -16.58 -12.21
C PRO A 83 -4.25 -17.30 -12.23
N TYR A 84 -3.73 -17.62 -11.06
CA TYR A 84 -2.44 -18.29 -10.92
C TYR A 84 -2.58 -19.80 -11.12
N ARG A 85 -1.54 -20.41 -11.65
CA ARG A 85 -1.42 -21.86 -11.79
C ARG A 85 -0.69 -22.41 -10.56
N ARG A 86 -1.18 -23.51 -10.01
CA ARG A 86 -0.45 -24.25 -8.96
C ARG A 86 0.88 -24.79 -9.52
N GLY A 87 1.97 -24.39 -8.90
CA GLY A 87 3.35 -24.59 -9.35
C GLY A 87 3.71 -23.87 -10.65
N GLY A 88 2.95 -22.83 -10.99
CA GLY A 88 3.27 -21.94 -12.08
C GLY A 88 4.28 -20.86 -11.68
N LYS A 89 4.74 -20.13 -12.70
CA LYS A 89 5.66 -19.01 -12.57
C LYS A 89 4.92 -17.71 -12.87
N ILE A 90 4.91 -16.80 -11.91
CA ILE A 90 4.21 -15.53 -11.99
C ILE A 90 5.24 -14.40 -12.05
N GLY A 91 5.10 -13.52 -13.03
CA GLY A 91 5.88 -12.28 -13.09
C GLY A 91 5.11 -11.13 -12.47
N LEU A 92 5.70 -10.48 -11.46
CA LEU A 92 5.18 -9.27 -10.84
C LEU A 92 5.92 -8.05 -11.40
N PHE A 93 5.21 -7.22 -12.14
CA PHE A 93 5.74 -6.01 -12.77
C PHE A 93 5.24 -4.79 -11.99
N GLY A 94 6.08 -3.77 -11.85
CA GLY A 94 5.66 -2.53 -11.20
C GLY A 94 6.82 -1.66 -10.76
N GLY A 95 6.60 -0.35 -10.77
CA GLY A 95 7.56 0.64 -10.27
C GLY A 95 7.69 0.63 -8.73
N ALA A 96 8.53 1.51 -8.20
CA ALA A 96 8.56 1.74 -6.75
C ALA A 96 7.24 2.38 -6.27
N GLY A 97 6.79 2.00 -5.07
CA GLY A 97 5.64 2.62 -4.41
C GLY A 97 4.25 2.16 -4.88
N VAL A 98 4.15 1.17 -5.78
CA VAL A 98 2.86 0.65 -6.27
C VAL A 98 2.28 -0.50 -5.42
N GLY A 99 2.94 -0.87 -4.32
CA GLY A 99 2.47 -1.91 -3.39
C GLY A 99 2.95 -3.34 -3.66
N LYS A 100 4.07 -3.55 -4.38
CA LYS A 100 4.66 -4.88 -4.64
C LYS A 100 4.88 -5.71 -3.38
N THR A 101 5.57 -5.13 -2.41
CA THR A 101 5.89 -5.77 -1.13
C THR A 101 4.64 -6.16 -0.36
N VAL A 102 3.65 -5.26 -0.31
CA VAL A 102 2.36 -5.49 0.35
C VAL A 102 1.62 -6.66 -0.31
N LEU A 103 1.61 -6.73 -1.65
CA LEU A 103 1.00 -7.85 -2.37
C LEU A 103 1.72 -9.17 -2.09
N ILE A 104 3.07 -9.17 -2.05
CA ILE A 104 3.86 -10.36 -1.71
C ILE A 104 3.54 -10.86 -0.31
N MET A 105 3.52 -9.97 0.68
CA MET A 105 3.19 -10.32 2.07
C MET A 105 1.76 -10.84 2.21
N GLU A 106 0.80 -10.22 1.51
CA GLU A 106 -0.58 -10.69 1.53
C GLU A 106 -0.71 -12.09 0.95
N LEU A 107 -0.03 -12.38 -0.17
CA LEU A 107 0.00 -13.73 -0.73
C LEU A 107 0.58 -14.73 0.28
N ILE A 108 1.71 -14.43 0.92
CA ILE A 108 2.30 -15.29 1.97
C ILE A 108 1.27 -15.57 3.08
N ASN A 109 0.61 -14.53 3.58
CA ASN A 109 -0.37 -14.64 4.66
C ASN A 109 -1.61 -15.46 4.26
N ASN A 110 -2.18 -15.20 3.08
CA ASN A 110 -3.38 -15.91 2.61
C ASN A 110 -3.13 -17.41 2.45
N ILE A 111 -1.92 -17.77 2.02
CA ILE A 111 -1.56 -19.16 1.72
C ILE A 111 -1.18 -19.90 2.99
N ALA A 112 -0.51 -19.23 3.94
CA ALA A 112 -0.29 -19.78 5.27
C ALA A 112 -1.61 -20.08 5.98
N LYS A 113 -2.64 -19.25 5.82
CA LYS A 113 -3.97 -19.45 6.42
C LYS A 113 -4.82 -20.50 5.70
N ALA A 114 -4.84 -20.51 4.36
CA ALA A 114 -5.74 -21.36 3.58
C ALA A 114 -5.16 -22.73 3.21
N HIS A 115 -3.85 -22.83 2.97
CA HIS A 115 -3.22 -24.02 2.38
C HIS A 115 -2.17 -24.68 3.28
N GLY A 116 -1.82 -24.07 4.42
CA GLY A 116 -0.83 -24.62 5.35
C GLY A 116 0.59 -24.75 4.78
N GLY A 117 0.85 -24.09 3.64
CA GLY A 117 2.12 -24.14 2.92
C GLY A 117 3.19 -23.24 3.55
N VAL A 118 4.44 -23.46 3.12
CA VAL A 118 5.60 -22.65 3.52
C VAL A 118 6.05 -21.73 2.39
N SER A 119 6.68 -20.62 2.75
CA SER A 119 7.22 -19.65 1.79
C SER A 119 8.73 -19.54 1.92
N VAL A 120 9.41 -19.32 0.79
CA VAL A 120 10.84 -19.00 0.75
C VAL A 120 11.00 -17.71 -0.03
N PHE A 121 11.70 -16.74 0.55
CA PHE A 121 11.97 -15.45 -0.07
C PHE A 121 13.44 -15.33 -0.44
N GLY A 122 13.74 -15.25 -1.74
CA GLY A 122 15.05 -15.01 -2.30
C GLY A 122 15.22 -13.55 -2.70
N GLY A 123 15.88 -12.76 -1.86
CA GLY A 123 16.26 -11.39 -2.13
C GLY A 123 17.53 -11.31 -2.98
N VAL A 124 17.38 -11.38 -4.30
CA VAL A 124 18.46 -11.32 -5.30
C VAL A 124 18.78 -9.87 -5.64
N GLY A 125 19.93 -9.39 -5.18
CA GLY A 125 20.43 -8.05 -5.46
C GLY A 125 19.50 -6.96 -4.95
N GLU A 126 18.85 -7.19 -3.80
CA GLU A 126 17.95 -6.22 -3.18
C GLU A 126 18.67 -5.20 -2.32
N ARG A 127 18.00 -4.07 -2.08
CA ARG A 127 18.52 -3.07 -1.15
C ARG A 127 18.42 -3.59 0.28
N THR A 128 19.51 -3.48 1.05
CA THR A 128 19.55 -3.86 2.47
C THR A 128 18.43 -3.22 3.29
N ARG A 129 18.10 -1.95 3.01
CA ARG A 129 16.98 -1.25 3.64
C ARG A 129 15.64 -1.95 3.37
N GLU A 130 15.35 -2.27 2.11
CA GLU A 130 14.08 -2.91 1.71
C GLU A 130 13.97 -4.33 2.28
N GLY A 131 15.08 -5.08 2.34
CA GLY A 131 15.13 -6.38 3.01
C GLY A 131 14.89 -6.28 4.52
N ASN A 132 15.45 -5.26 5.19
CA ASN A 132 15.18 -5.02 6.60
C ASN A 132 13.72 -4.63 6.86
N ASP A 133 13.18 -3.70 6.05
CA ASP A 133 11.80 -3.25 6.18
C ASP A 133 10.83 -4.44 6.01
N LEU A 134 11.05 -5.28 4.99
CA LEU A 134 10.27 -6.51 4.79
C LEU A 134 10.37 -7.47 5.98
N TYR A 135 11.57 -7.66 6.54
CA TYR A 135 11.75 -8.52 7.71
C TYR A 135 11.00 -8.00 8.94
N MET A 136 11.01 -6.69 9.17
CA MET A 136 10.26 -6.06 10.26
C MET A 136 8.74 -6.14 10.02
N GLU A 137 8.28 -5.87 8.80
CA GLU A 137 6.86 -5.99 8.42
C GLU A 137 6.36 -7.45 8.58
N MET A 138 7.18 -8.45 8.24
CA MET A 138 6.85 -9.87 8.44
C MET A 138 6.74 -10.25 9.92
N LYS A 139 7.51 -9.60 10.80
CA LYS A 139 7.40 -9.80 12.25
C LYS A 139 6.15 -9.14 12.80
N GLU A 140 5.88 -7.90 12.42
CA GLU A 140 4.70 -7.14 12.85
C GLU A 140 3.39 -7.80 12.40
N SER A 141 3.37 -8.35 11.18
CA SER A 141 2.21 -9.08 10.64
C SER A 141 2.07 -10.51 11.18
N GLY A 142 3.01 -11.01 11.96
CA GLY A 142 2.98 -12.36 12.55
C GLY A 142 3.32 -13.50 11.58
N VAL A 143 3.83 -13.20 10.39
CA VAL A 143 4.36 -14.22 9.44
C VAL A 143 5.64 -14.87 9.99
N ILE A 144 6.47 -14.06 10.66
CA ILE A 144 7.63 -14.50 11.43
C ILE A 144 7.30 -14.34 12.92
N ASN A 145 7.28 -15.45 13.64
CA ASN A 145 6.98 -15.43 15.07
C ASN A 145 8.29 -15.31 15.87
N GLU A 146 8.50 -14.16 16.51
CA GLU A 146 9.70 -13.90 17.33
C GLU A 146 9.75 -14.77 18.59
N GLN A 147 8.60 -15.14 19.15
CA GLN A 147 8.50 -15.90 20.39
C GLN A 147 8.73 -17.39 20.13
N ASN A 148 8.26 -17.88 18.98
CA ASN A 148 8.46 -19.25 18.54
C ASN A 148 8.87 -19.31 17.07
N ILE A 149 10.18 -19.28 16.81
CA ILE A 149 10.75 -19.31 15.46
C ILE A 149 10.26 -20.54 14.67
N ALA A 150 10.05 -21.68 15.33
CA ALA A 150 9.61 -22.92 14.70
C ALA A 150 8.18 -22.85 14.11
N GLU A 151 7.36 -21.88 14.55
CA GLU A 151 6.03 -21.65 13.99
C GLU A 151 6.03 -20.70 12.79
N SER A 152 7.15 -20.04 12.51
CA SER A 152 7.31 -19.14 11.37
C SER A 152 7.07 -19.88 10.06
N LYS A 153 6.49 -19.19 9.08
CA LYS A 153 6.08 -19.79 7.81
C LYS A 153 6.96 -19.41 6.62
N VAL A 154 7.97 -18.56 6.84
CA VAL A 154 8.84 -18.04 5.79
C VAL A 154 10.31 -18.26 6.12
N ALA A 155 11.11 -18.71 5.14
CA ALA A 155 12.56 -18.66 5.20
C ALA A 155 13.09 -17.53 4.29
N LEU A 156 14.04 -16.73 4.78
CA LEU A 156 14.59 -15.58 4.06
C LEU A 156 16.03 -15.88 3.62
N VAL A 157 16.33 -15.65 2.34
CA VAL A 157 17.67 -15.77 1.77
C VAL A 157 17.99 -14.46 1.06
N TYR A 158 18.97 -13.71 1.57
CA TYR A 158 19.40 -12.44 0.99
C TYR A 158 20.78 -12.54 0.35
N GLY A 159 20.90 -11.91 -0.81
CA GLY A 159 22.15 -11.66 -1.52
C GLY A 159 22.10 -10.22 -1.99
N GLN A 160 22.55 -9.31 -1.14
CA GLN A 160 22.24 -7.88 -1.24
C GLN A 160 23.04 -7.18 -2.36
N MET A 161 22.65 -5.94 -2.71
CA MET A 161 23.36 -5.15 -3.74
C MET A 161 24.84 -4.88 -3.43
N ASN A 162 25.22 -4.81 -2.15
CA ASN A 162 26.60 -4.62 -1.72
C ASN A 162 27.46 -5.90 -1.86
N GLU A 163 26.85 -7.05 -2.13
CA GLU A 163 27.57 -8.29 -2.34
C GLU A 163 28.12 -8.40 -3.78
N PRO A 164 29.26 -9.09 -3.97
CA PRO A 164 29.86 -9.27 -5.28
C PRO A 164 28.92 -10.02 -6.24
N PRO A 165 29.05 -9.81 -7.56
CA PRO A 165 28.14 -10.41 -8.54
C PRO A 165 28.09 -11.93 -8.47
N GLY A 166 29.16 -12.61 -8.06
CA GLY A 166 29.15 -14.06 -7.84
C GLY A 166 28.13 -14.53 -6.80
N ALA A 167 27.94 -13.77 -5.72
CA ALA A 167 26.95 -14.09 -4.69
C ALA A 167 25.53 -13.81 -5.18
N ARG A 168 25.30 -12.64 -5.78
CA ARG A 168 24.00 -12.27 -6.39
C ARG A 168 23.55 -13.26 -7.47
N MET A 169 24.48 -13.79 -8.27
CA MET A 169 24.19 -14.79 -9.30
C MET A 169 23.87 -16.18 -8.74
N ARG A 170 24.06 -16.44 -7.44
CA ARG A 170 23.83 -17.76 -6.83
C ARG A 170 22.74 -17.77 -5.76
N VAL A 171 22.43 -16.63 -5.15
CA VAL A 171 21.42 -16.56 -4.07
C VAL A 171 20.04 -17.06 -4.49
N GLY A 172 19.61 -16.83 -5.74
CA GLY A 172 18.36 -17.39 -6.26
C GLY A 172 18.33 -18.92 -6.27
N LEU A 173 19.49 -19.57 -6.51
CA LEU A 173 19.62 -21.03 -6.44
C LEU A 173 19.61 -21.52 -4.99
N THR A 174 20.19 -20.76 -4.06
CA THR A 174 20.13 -21.07 -2.62
C THR A 174 18.69 -21.07 -2.12
N ALA A 175 17.93 -20.01 -2.42
CA ALA A 175 16.50 -19.92 -2.10
C ALA A 175 15.70 -21.06 -2.73
N LEU A 176 15.93 -21.35 -4.01
CA LEU A 176 15.28 -22.45 -4.70
C LEU A 176 15.59 -23.81 -4.08
N THR A 177 16.83 -24.04 -3.63
CA THR A 177 17.22 -25.32 -3.01
C THR A 177 16.52 -25.55 -1.67
N MET A 178 16.31 -24.49 -0.89
CA MET A 178 15.49 -24.56 0.31
C MET A 178 14.02 -24.85 -0.02
N ALA A 179 13.48 -24.22 -1.07
CA ALA A 179 12.11 -24.47 -1.53
C ALA A 179 11.93 -25.90 -2.07
N GLU A 180 12.90 -26.43 -2.83
CA GLU A 180 12.89 -27.80 -3.34
C GLU A 180 12.88 -28.84 -2.24
N TYR A 181 13.54 -28.59 -1.10
CA TYR A 181 13.45 -29.51 0.04
C TYR A 181 12.01 -29.64 0.55
N PHE A 182 11.29 -28.52 0.68
CA PHE A 182 9.89 -28.54 1.11
C PHE A 182 8.96 -29.18 0.05
N ARG A 183 9.30 -29.08 -1.23
CA ARG A 183 8.57 -29.77 -2.31
C ARG A 183 8.83 -31.28 -2.32
N ASP A 184 10.10 -31.69 -2.37
CA ASP A 184 10.53 -33.07 -2.64
C ASP A 184 10.50 -33.95 -1.38
N VAL A 185 10.85 -33.39 -0.21
CA VAL A 185 10.99 -34.18 1.03
C VAL A 185 9.77 -34.03 1.93
N ASN A 186 9.23 -32.81 2.04
CA ASN A 186 8.04 -32.57 2.86
C ASN A 186 6.72 -32.77 2.11
N GLU A 187 6.76 -32.94 0.78
CA GLU A 187 5.58 -33.16 -0.07
C GLU A 187 4.52 -32.04 0.06
N GLN A 188 4.97 -30.79 0.12
CA GLN A 188 4.12 -29.61 0.36
C GLN A 188 4.09 -28.64 -0.82
N ASP A 189 3.05 -27.81 -0.83
CA ASP A 189 2.99 -26.64 -1.72
C ASP A 189 3.81 -25.50 -1.12
N VAL A 190 4.75 -25.01 -1.92
CA VAL A 190 5.72 -24.00 -1.53
C VAL A 190 5.54 -22.76 -2.40
N LEU A 191 5.61 -21.59 -1.77
CA LEU A 191 5.77 -20.35 -2.48
C LEU A 191 7.23 -19.93 -2.52
N LEU A 192 7.72 -19.63 -3.72
CA LEU A 192 9.04 -19.07 -3.90
C LEU A 192 8.92 -17.63 -4.39
N PHE A 193 9.39 -16.68 -3.58
CA PHE A 193 9.49 -15.29 -3.99
C PHE A 193 10.91 -15.00 -4.46
N ILE A 194 11.05 -14.41 -5.65
CA ILE A 194 12.35 -13.96 -6.16
C ILE A 194 12.23 -12.46 -6.45
N ASP A 195 12.78 -11.64 -5.56
CA ASP A 195 12.92 -10.20 -5.78
C ASP A 195 14.41 -9.88 -5.81
N ASN A 196 15.05 -9.55 -6.93
CA ASN A 196 14.50 -9.39 -8.28
C ASN A 196 15.18 -10.33 -9.28
N ILE A 197 14.40 -11.01 -10.13
CA ILE A 197 14.96 -11.96 -11.11
C ILE A 197 15.88 -11.27 -12.14
N PHE A 198 15.63 -10.00 -12.45
CA PHE A 198 16.51 -9.24 -13.34
C PHE A 198 17.93 -9.07 -12.75
N ARG A 199 18.05 -8.99 -11.42
CA ARG A 199 19.36 -8.86 -10.75
C ARG A 199 20.20 -10.12 -10.85
N PHE A 200 19.56 -11.29 -10.97
CA PHE A 200 20.23 -12.54 -11.30
C PHE A 200 20.89 -12.46 -12.69
N VAL A 201 20.16 -11.96 -13.68
CA VAL A 201 20.67 -11.76 -15.05
C VAL A 201 21.81 -10.74 -15.06
N GLN A 202 21.61 -9.59 -14.40
CA GLN A 202 22.61 -8.53 -14.33
C GLN A 202 23.91 -9.03 -13.71
N ALA A 203 23.84 -9.77 -12.59
CA ALA A 203 25.00 -10.38 -11.97
C ALA A 203 25.69 -11.39 -12.89
N GLY A 204 24.91 -12.14 -13.69
CA GLY A 204 25.43 -13.03 -14.73
C GLY A 204 26.22 -12.30 -15.81
N SER A 205 25.73 -11.17 -16.30
CA SER A 205 26.46 -10.31 -17.27
C SER A 205 27.80 -9.81 -16.69
N GLU A 206 27.81 -9.35 -15.43
CA GLU A 206 29.02 -8.90 -14.75
C GLU A 206 30.05 -10.03 -14.62
N VAL A 207 29.64 -11.22 -14.17
CA VAL A 207 30.53 -12.40 -14.07
C VAL A 207 31.03 -12.83 -15.45
N SER A 208 30.16 -12.84 -16.46
CA SER A 208 30.52 -13.23 -17.82
C SER A 208 31.58 -12.32 -18.44
N ALA A 209 31.47 -11.01 -18.20
CA ALA A 209 32.47 -10.04 -18.63
C ALA A 209 33.83 -10.29 -17.96
N LEU A 210 33.86 -10.56 -16.66
CA LEU A 210 35.08 -10.89 -15.92
C LEU A 210 35.72 -12.21 -16.36
N LEU A 211 34.92 -13.17 -16.81
CA LEU A 211 35.40 -14.43 -17.38
C LEU A 211 35.96 -14.29 -18.81
N GLY A 212 35.91 -13.09 -19.40
CA GLY A 212 36.40 -12.84 -20.76
C GLY A 212 35.53 -13.43 -21.87
N ARG A 213 34.26 -13.73 -21.59
CA ARG A 213 33.30 -14.17 -22.62
C ARG A 213 32.90 -12.98 -23.50
N MET A 214 32.77 -13.21 -24.80
CA MET A 214 32.25 -12.16 -25.69
C MET A 214 30.79 -11.83 -25.32
N PRO A 215 30.44 -10.55 -25.13
CA PRO A 215 29.07 -10.15 -24.83
C PRO A 215 28.15 -10.38 -26.04
N SER A 216 26.88 -10.66 -25.75
CA SER A 216 25.80 -10.81 -26.72
C SER A 216 25.04 -9.48 -26.91
N ALA A 217 23.82 -9.55 -27.48
CA ALA A 217 22.92 -8.42 -27.65
C ALA A 217 22.79 -7.59 -26.37
N VAL A 218 22.87 -6.27 -26.50
CA VAL A 218 22.72 -5.29 -25.40
C VAL A 218 23.74 -5.47 -24.25
N GLY A 219 24.78 -6.30 -24.43
CA GLY A 219 25.84 -6.51 -23.44
C GLY A 219 25.57 -7.66 -22.46
N TYR A 220 24.51 -8.46 -22.66
CA TYR A 220 24.24 -9.63 -21.83
C TYR A 220 25.21 -10.79 -22.08
N GLN A 221 25.26 -11.74 -21.15
CA GLN A 221 26.06 -12.95 -21.33
C GLN A 221 25.51 -13.82 -22.48
N PRO A 222 26.37 -14.50 -23.26
CA PRO A 222 25.93 -15.41 -24.33
C PRO A 222 25.17 -16.63 -23.80
N THR A 223 25.29 -16.93 -22.50
CA THR A 223 24.66 -18.05 -21.80
C THR A 223 23.32 -17.68 -21.14
N LEU A 224 22.77 -16.48 -21.41
CA LEU A 224 21.60 -15.93 -20.71
C LEU A 224 20.43 -16.91 -20.66
N SER A 225 20.00 -17.43 -21.81
CA SER A 225 18.85 -18.33 -21.90
C SER A 225 19.09 -19.65 -21.18
N THR A 226 20.32 -20.17 -21.19
CA THR A 226 20.65 -21.44 -20.53
C THR A 226 20.72 -21.29 -19.01
N GLU A 227 21.31 -20.20 -18.53
CA GLU A 227 21.38 -19.90 -17.09
C GLU A 227 20.00 -19.61 -16.51
N MET A 228 19.17 -18.84 -17.24
CA MET A 228 17.78 -18.62 -16.89
C MET A 228 17.00 -19.93 -16.88
N GLY A 229 17.10 -20.75 -17.94
CA GLY A 229 16.42 -22.04 -18.02
C GLY A 229 16.82 -23.00 -16.90
N THR A 230 18.10 -23.02 -16.50
CA THR A 230 18.57 -23.88 -15.40
C THR A 230 17.88 -23.53 -14.07
N LEU A 231 17.63 -22.25 -13.82
CA LEU A 231 16.91 -21.78 -12.64
C LEU A 231 15.40 -22.02 -12.78
N GLN A 232 14.82 -21.58 -13.90
CA GLN A 232 13.37 -21.60 -14.11
C GLN A 232 12.81 -23.01 -14.23
N GLU A 233 13.48 -23.95 -14.89
CA GLU A 233 12.95 -25.31 -15.10
C GLU A 233 12.92 -26.16 -13.82
N ARG A 234 13.68 -25.76 -12.80
CA ARG A 234 13.61 -26.36 -11.45
C ARG A 234 12.38 -25.90 -10.67
N ILE A 235 11.84 -24.73 -10.99
CA ILE A 235 10.61 -24.18 -10.43
C ILE A 235 9.44 -24.81 -11.19
N THR A 236 8.85 -25.88 -10.63
CA THR A 236 7.76 -26.60 -11.27
C THR A 236 7.00 -27.47 -10.26
N SER A 237 5.82 -27.94 -10.66
CA SER A 237 5.06 -28.98 -9.95
C SER A 237 5.61 -30.37 -10.27
N THR A 238 5.90 -31.14 -9.24
CA THR A 238 6.19 -32.57 -9.32
C THR A 238 4.99 -33.37 -8.80
N LYS A 239 5.08 -34.70 -8.83
CA LYS A 239 4.09 -35.60 -8.22
C LYS A 239 4.06 -35.53 -6.69
N GLU A 240 5.15 -35.06 -6.08
CA GLU A 240 5.36 -35.00 -4.63
C GLU A 240 4.87 -33.67 -4.04
N GLY A 241 5.03 -32.56 -4.78
CA GLY A 241 4.58 -31.24 -4.34
C GLY A 241 4.68 -30.20 -5.44
N SER A 242 4.43 -28.94 -5.11
CA SER A 242 4.52 -27.84 -6.08
C SER A 242 5.32 -26.65 -5.56
N ILE A 243 6.06 -25.98 -6.45
CA ILE A 243 6.66 -24.67 -6.17
C ILE A 243 5.99 -23.66 -7.06
N THR A 244 5.16 -22.81 -6.48
CA THR A 244 4.56 -21.67 -7.19
C THR A 244 5.47 -20.48 -6.97
N SER A 245 6.09 -19.93 -8.02
CA SER A 245 7.02 -18.82 -7.87
C SER A 245 6.41 -17.49 -8.25
N ILE A 246 6.62 -16.47 -7.42
CA ILE A 246 6.26 -15.08 -7.72
C ILE A 246 7.56 -14.28 -7.82
N GLN A 247 7.83 -13.79 -9.01
CA GLN A 247 9.12 -13.20 -9.35
C GLN A 247 8.91 -11.74 -9.71
N ALA A 248 9.54 -10.83 -8.97
CA ALA A 248 9.55 -9.44 -9.36
C ALA A 248 10.46 -9.27 -10.57
N VAL A 249 9.93 -8.69 -11.63
CA VAL A 249 10.67 -8.46 -12.88
C VAL A 249 10.86 -6.96 -13.07
N TYR A 250 12.11 -6.52 -13.03
CA TYR A 250 12.47 -5.16 -13.43
C TYR A 250 12.64 -5.09 -14.95
N VAL A 251 11.90 -4.21 -15.62
CA VAL A 251 12.05 -3.94 -17.05
C VAL A 251 12.97 -2.73 -17.20
N PRO A 252 14.19 -2.89 -17.75
CA PRO A 252 15.12 -1.78 -17.91
C PRO A 252 14.57 -0.77 -18.92
N ALA A 253 14.57 0.51 -18.55
CA ALA A 253 14.09 1.61 -19.39
C ALA A 253 12.66 1.42 -19.95
N ASP A 254 11.82 0.62 -19.27
CA ASP A 254 10.47 0.24 -19.73
C ASP A 254 10.45 -0.44 -21.12
N ASP A 255 11.57 -1.03 -21.56
CA ASP A 255 11.69 -1.77 -22.81
C ASP A 255 11.45 -3.28 -22.63
N LEU A 256 10.25 -3.72 -23.01
CA LEU A 256 9.86 -5.14 -22.97
C LEU A 256 10.60 -6.00 -24.00
N THR A 257 11.28 -5.38 -24.98
CA THR A 257 12.03 -6.08 -26.03
C THR A 257 13.48 -6.37 -25.63
N ASP A 258 13.93 -5.87 -24.48
CA ASP A 258 15.24 -6.19 -23.93
C ASP A 258 15.37 -7.73 -23.74
N PRO A 259 16.54 -8.33 -24.07
CA PRO A 259 16.74 -9.78 -23.96
C PRO A 259 16.44 -10.37 -22.57
N ALA A 260 16.68 -9.64 -21.47
CA ALA A 260 16.46 -10.13 -20.12
C ALA A 260 14.98 -10.35 -19.78
N PRO A 261 14.08 -9.35 -19.90
CA PRO A 261 12.66 -9.58 -19.74
C PRO A 261 12.11 -10.52 -20.81
N ALA A 262 12.53 -10.40 -22.08
CA ALA A 262 12.05 -11.28 -23.16
C ALA A 262 12.31 -12.78 -22.88
N THR A 263 13.51 -13.12 -22.40
CA THR A 263 13.83 -14.50 -22.00
C THR A 263 13.09 -14.93 -20.73
N THR A 264 12.88 -14.02 -19.78
CA THR A 264 12.10 -14.31 -18.57
C THR A 264 10.63 -14.60 -18.91
N PHE A 265 10.02 -13.80 -19.79
CA PHE A 265 8.62 -13.94 -20.22
C PHE A 265 8.30 -15.31 -20.81
N ALA A 266 9.25 -15.91 -21.53
CA ALA A 266 9.06 -17.24 -22.11
C ALA A 266 8.83 -18.34 -21.07
N HIS A 267 9.21 -18.10 -19.80
CA HIS A 267 9.00 -19.05 -18.71
C HIS A 267 7.79 -18.72 -17.81
N LEU A 268 7.15 -17.55 -17.95
CA LEU A 268 6.06 -17.15 -17.05
C LEU A 268 4.70 -17.71 -17.51
N ASP A 269 3.94 -18.31 -16.60
CA ASP A 269 2.56 -18.76 -16.84
C ASP A 269 1.55 -17.61 -16.70
N ALA A 270 1.85 -16.61 -15.86
CA ALA A 270 1.01 -15.44 -15.62
C ALA A 270 1.84 -14.17 -15.38
N THR A 271 1.29 -13.03 -15.76
CA THR A 271 1.87 -11.70 -15.55
C THR A 271 0.89 -10.83 -14.76
N THR A 272 1.36 -10.25 -13.68
CA THR A 272 0.60 -9.30 -12.85
C THR A 272 1.32 -7.96 -12.92
N VAL A 273 0.70 -6.99 -13.59
CA VAL A 273 1.26 -5.66 -13.79
C VAL A 273 0.67 -4.70 -12.78
N LEU A 274 1.50 -4.01 -12.00
CA LEU A 274 1.07 -2.99 -11.05
C LEU A 274 1.24 -1.60 -11.64
N SER A 275 0.14 -0.86 -11.75
CA SER A 275 0.08 0.46 -12.36
C SER A 275 0.17 1.58 -11.33
N ARG A 276 1.05 2.55 -11.59
CA ARG A 276 1.12 3.78 -10.78
C ARG A 276 -0.16 4.61 -10.90
N GLY A 277 -0.84 4.55 -12.05
CA GLY A 277 -2.10 5.28 -12.26
C GLY A 277 -3.21 4.81 -11.31
N LEU A 278 -3.33 3.50 -11.12
CA LEU A 278 -4.29 2.91 -10.18
C LEU A 278 -3.92 3.23 -8.72
N ALA A 279 -2.63 3.13 -8.37
CA ALA A 279 -2.15 3.50 -7.03
C ALA A 279 -2.43 4.98 -6.70
N ALA A 280 -2.26 5.89 -7.66
CA ALA A 280 -2.56 7.31 -7.49
C ALA A 280 -4.05 7.60 -7.30
N LYS A 281 -4.94 6.73 -7.81
CA LYS A 281 -6.39 6.77 -7.55
C LYS A 281 -6.78 6.15 -6.20
N GLY A 282 -5.82 5.65 -5.42
CA GLY A 282 -6.05 4.94 -4.16
C GLY A 282 -6.55 3.51 -4.31
N ILE A 283 -6.49 2.92 -5.51
CA ILE A 283 -6.97 1.55 -5.75
C ILE A 283 -5.85 0.57 -5.39
N TYR A 284 -6.07 -0.20 -4.33
CA TYR A 284 -5.17 -1.25 -3.86
C TYR A 284 -5.88 -2.60 -3.78
N PRO A 285 -5.27 -3.69 -4.29
CA PRO A 285 -3.98 -3.74 -4.96
C PRO A 285 -4.01 -3.05 -6.33
N ALA A 286 -2.90 -2.40 -6.72
CA ALA A 286 -2.81 -1.59 -7.93
C ALA A 286 -2.60 -2.41 -9.21
N VAL A 287 -3.25 -3.57 -9.32
CA VAL A 287 -3.12 -4.50 -10.46
C VAL A 287 -3.89 -3.95 -11.65
N ASP A 288 -3.20 -3.79 -12.78
CA ASP A 288 -3.80 -3.37 -14.04
C ASP A 288 -4.63 -4.53 -14.63
N PRO A 289 -5.96 -4.36 -14.76
CA PRO A 289 -6.86 -5.42 -15.21
C PRO A 289 -6.72 -5.74 -16.71
N LEU A 290 -6.14 -4.83 -17.50
CA LEU A 290 -6.00 -4.98 -18.95
C LEU A 290 -4.62 -5.53 -19.32
N ASP A 291 -3.56 -5.04 -18.66
CA ASP A 291 -2.18 -5.45 -18.95
C ASP A 291 -1.77 -6.77 -18.25
N SER A 292 -2.51 -7.18 -17.22
CA SER A 292 -2.28 -8.46 -16.54
C SER A 292 -2.90 -9.63 -17.32
N THR A 293 -2.11 -10.70 -17.49
CA THR A 293 -2.50 -11.86 -18.32
C THR A 293 -2.19 -13.18 -17.63
N SER A 294 -2.89 -14.25 -18.01
CA SER A 294 -2.61 -15.60 -17.54
C SER A 294 -2.93 -16.62 -18.62
N THR A 295 -2.08 -17.63 -18.75
CA THR A 295 -2.32 -18.79 -19.61
C THR A 295 -3.50 -19.65 -19.13
N MET A 296 -3.87 -19.53 -17.85
CA MET A 296 -4.98 -20.27 -17.24
C MET A 296 -6.35 -19.71 -17.60
N LEU A 297 -6.45 -18.47 -18.09
CA LEU A 297 -7.72 -17.83 -18.43
C LEU A 297 -8.28 -18.35 -19.76
N GLN A 298 -8.71 -19.61 -19.77
CA GLN A 298 -9.31 -20.30 -20.90
C GLN A 298 -10.57 -21.06 -20.45
N PRO A 299 -11.65 -21.12 -21.25
CA PRO A 299 -12.91 -21.76 -20.84
C PRO A 299 -12.74 -23.22 -20.39
N ARG A 300 -11.81 -23.95 -21.01
CA ARG A 300 -11.53 -25.36 -20.68
C ARG A 300 -10.91 -25.57 -19.30
N ILE A 301 -10.27 -24.54 -18.74
CA ILE A 301 -9.52 -24.62 -17.47
C ILE A 301 -10.31 -23.99 -16.33
N VAL A 302 -10.72 -22.72 -16.49
CA VAL A 302 -11.44 -21.95 -15.45
C VAL A 302 -12.95 -22.20 -15.46
N GLY A 303 -13.48 -22.82 -16.51
CA GLY A 303 -14.92 -22.91 -16.75
C GLY A 303 -15.46 -21.73 -17.56
N GLU A 304 -16.62 -21.95 -18.18
CA GLU A 304 -17.26 -20.96 -19.06
C GLU A 304 -17.73 -19.73 -18.28
N GLU A 305 -18.35 -19.93 -17.13
CA GLU A 305 -18.87 -18.86 -16.28
C GLU A 305 -17.77 -17.87 -15.82
N HIS A 306 -16.65 -18.38 -15.31
CA HIS A 306 -15.51 -17.55 -14.90
C HIS A 306 -14.94 -16.81 -16.12
N TYR A 307 -14.71 -17.52 -17.22
CA TYR A 307 -14.12 -16.94 -18.42
C TYR A 307 -15.00 -15.81 -19.00
N GLU A 308 -16.31 -16.04 -19.17
CA GLU A 308 -17.24 -15.03 -19.68
C GLU A 308 -17.30 -13.81 -18.78
N THR A 309 -17.35 -14.01 -17.46
CA THR A 309 -17.36 -12.91 -16.49
C THR A 309 -16.09 -12.07 -16.61
N ALA A 310 -14.91 -12.70 -16.66
CA ALA A 310 -13.64 -12.01 -16.82
C ALA A 310 -13.54 -11.26 -18.16
N GLN A 311 -14.00 -11.86 -19.26
CA GLN A 311 -14.02 -11.20 -20.57
C GLN A 311 -14.93 -9.98 -20.60
N ARG A 312 -16.14 -10.07 -20.03
CA ARG A 312 -17.05 -8.94 -19.93
C ARG A 312 -16.46 -7.80 -19.09
N VAL A 313 -15.82 -8.11 -17.96
CA VAL A 313 -15.09 -7.11 -17.15
C VAL A 313 -14.01 -6.41 -17.99
N LYS A 314 -13.16 -7.17 -18.71
CA LYS A 314 -12.13 -6.59 -19.58
C LYS A 314 -12.71 -5.72 -20.69
N GLN A 315 -13.78 -6.16 -21.33
CA GLN A 315 -14.48 -5.39 -22.38
C GLN A 315 -15.05 -4.07 -21.84
N THR A 316 -15.72 -4.09 -20.68
CA THR A 316 -16.26 -2.89 -20.05
C THR A 316 -15.16 -1.91 -19.67
N LEU A 317 -14.05 -2.39 -19.11
CA LEU A 317 -12.91 -1.54 -18.74
C LEU A 317 -12.15 -1.00 -19.97
N GLN A 318 -12.04 -1.79 -21.03
CA GLN A 318 -11.44 -1.36 -22.30
C GLN A 318 -12.28 -0.24 -22.93
N ARG A 319 -13.61 -0.43 -23.00
CA ARG A 319 -14.53 0.60 -23.50
C ARG A 319 -14.47 1.87 -22.65
N TYR A 320 -14.37 1.73 -21.33
CA TYR A 320 -14.18 2.88 -20.45
C TYR A 320 -12.90 3.66 -20.75
N LYS A 321 -11.78 2.97 -21.02
CA LYS A 321 -10.51 3.60 -21.39
C LYS A 321 -10.62 4.40 -22.70
N GLU A 322 -11.34 3.88 -23.71
CA GLU A 322 -11.61 4.61 -24.95
C GLU A 322 -12.47 5.86 -24.72
N LEU A 323 -13.46 5.77 -23.82
CA LEU A 323 -14.35 6.87 -23.49
C LEU A 323 -13.67 7.94 -22.62
N GLN A 324 -12.62 7.61 -21.87
CA GLN A 324 -11.90 8.58 -21.02
C GLN A 324 -11.32 9.75 -21.82
N ASP A 325 -10.77 9.49 -23.01
CA ASP A 325 -10.22 10.54 -23.88
C ASP A 325 -11.32 11.50 -24.37
N ILE A 326 -12.50 10.95 -24.71
CA ILE A 326 -13.66 11.72 -25.12
C ILE A 326 -14.18 12.57 -23.95
N ILE A 327 -14.32 11.96 -22.76
CA ILE A 327 -14.76 12.64 -21.53
C ILE A 327 -13.81 13.79 -21.17
N ALA A 328 -12.51 13.61 -21.36
CA ALA A 328 -11.52 14.65 -21.05
C ALA A 328 -11.64 15.88 -21.97
N ILE A 329 -12.11 15.71 -23.21
CA ILE A 329 -12.24 16.79 -24.20
C ILE A 329 -13.63 17.42 -24.18
N LEU A 330 -14.69 16.60 -24.26
CA LEU A 330 -16.07 17.04 -24.46
C LEU A 330 -16.88 17.11 -23.16
N GLY A 331 -16.45 16.39 -22.11
CA GLY A 331 -17.21 16.23 -20.87
C GLY A 331 -18.10 14.98 -20.88
N LEU A 332 -18.65 14.63 -19.71
CA LEU A 332 -19.41 13.39 -19.50
C LEU A 332 -20.84 13.48 -20.05
N ASP A 333 -21.39 14.68 -20.19
CA ASP A 333 -22.77 14.94 -20.62
C ASP A 333 -22.99 14.71 -22.12
N GLU A 334 -21.91 14.79 -22.91
CA GLU A 334 -21.92 14.60 -24.37
C GLU A 334 -21.96 13.12 -24.78
N LEU A 335 -21.84 12.20 -23.81
CA LEU A 335 -21.94 10.77 -24.07
C LEU A 335 -23.40 10.33 -24.25
N SER A 336 -23.58 9.29 -25.07
CA SER A 336 -24.86 8.56 -25.16
C SER A 336 -25.26 8.00 -23.79
N GLU A 337 -26.55 7.73 -23.58
CA GLU A 337 -27.03 7.13 -22.32
C GLU A 337 -26.39 5.75 -22.05
N GLU A 338 -26.17 4.95 -23.11
CA GLU A 338 -25.51 3.65 -23.03
C GLU A 338 -24.03 3.77 -22.64
N ASP A 339 -23.31 4.74 -23.21
CA ASP A 339 -21.91 4.99 -22.86
C ASP A 339 -21.81 5.53 -21.42
N ARG A 340 -22.73 6.38 -20.97
CA ARG A 340 -22.81 6.84 -19.57
C ARG A 340 -23.03 5.69 -18.61
N LEU A 341 -23.94 4.77 -18.93
CA LEU A 341 -24.17 3.55 -18.14
C LEU A 341 -22.90 2.69 -18.07
N THR A 342 -22.22 2.52 -19.21
CA THR A 342 -20.97 1.77 -19.30
C THR A 342 -19.88 2.40 -18.43
N VAL A 343 -19.73 3.73 -18.46
CA VAL A 343 -18.79 4.47 -17.61
C VAL A 343 -19.12 4.30 -16.13
N ALA A 344 -20.40 4.40 -15.75
CA ALA A 344 -20.84 4.22 -14.36
C ALA A 344 -20.52 2.81 -13.84
N ARG A 345 -20.82 1.76 -14.62
CA ARG A 345 -20.48 0.38 -14.27
C ARG A 345 -18.97 0.15 -14.27
N ALA A 346 -18.23 0.69 -15.22
CA ALA A 346 -16.78 0.55 -15.28
C ALA A 346 -16.09 1.16 -14.05
N ARG A 347 -16.54 2.33 -13.57
CA ARG A 347 -16.02 2.93 -12.34
C ARG A 347 -16.32 2.07 -11.10
N LYS A 348 -17.51 1.49 -11.00
CA LYS A 348 -17.86 0.54 -9.94
C LYS A 348 -16.97 -0.70 -9.99
N ILE A 349 -16.73 -1.27 -11.17
CA ILE A 349 -15.81 -2.39 -11.37
C ILE A 349 -14.38 -2.00 -10.95
N GLU A 350 -13.88 -0.84 -11.38
CA GLU A 350 -12.54 -0.35 -11.05
C GLU A 350 -12.35 -0.24 -9.53
N ARG A 351 -13.36 0.28 -8.81
CA ARG A 351 -13.35 0.34 -7.34
C ARG A 351 -13.52 -1.04 -6.71
N PHE A 352 -14.38 -1.88 -7.26
CA PHE A 352 -14.63 -3.22 -6.74
C PHE A 352 -13.45 -4.17 -6.87
N LEU A 353 -12.52 -3.91 -7.79
CA LEU A 353 -11.24 -4.62 -7.86
C LEU A 353 -10.34 -4.33 -6.65
N SER A 354 -10.57 -3.23 -5.92
CA SER A 354 -9.86 -2.95 -4.67
C SER A 354 -10.29 -3.89 -3.54
N GLN A 355 -9.36 -4.20 -2.65
CA GLN A 355 -9.57 -5.14 -1.56
C GLN A 355 -8.70 -4.75 -0.35
N PRO A 356 -9.25 -4.74 0.88
CA PRO A 356 -8.45 -4.54 2.08
C PRO A 356 -7.66 -5.81 2.39
N PHE A 357 -6.35 -5.66 2.52
CA PHE A 357 -5.42 -6.75 2.84
C PHE A 357 -5.20 -6.88 4.34
N PHE A 358 -4.99 -8.10 4.83
CA PHE A 358 -4.69 -8.36 6.25
C PHE A 358 -3.38 -7.69 6.67
N VAL A 359 -2.36 -7.79 5.83
CA VAL A 359 -1.05 -7.19 6.12
C VAL A 359 -1.09 -5.65 6.08
N ALA A 360 -2.13 -5.08 5.46
CA ALA A 360 -2.31 -3.64 5.34
C ALA A 360 -3.28 -3.06 6.38
N GLU A 361 -3.80 -3.86 7.32
CA GLU A 361 -4.70 -3.39 8.38
C GLU A 361 -4.09 -2.25 9.19
N VAL A 362 -2.79 -2.32 9.48
CA VAL A 362 -2.04 -1.31 10.24
C VAL A 362 -2.01 0.04 9.52
N PHE A 363 -1.99 0.03 8.18
CA PHE A 363 -1.94 1.25 7.37
C PHE A 363 -3.33 1.78 7.01
N THR A 364 -4.29 0.89 6.77
CA THR A 364 -5.63 1.23 6.28
C THR A 364 -6.66 1.38 7.39
N GLY A 365 -6.41 0.83 8.58
CA GLY A 365 -7.35 0.77 9.69
C GLY A 365 -8.58 -0.10 9.45
N SER A 366 -8.70 -0.72 8.26
CA SER A 366 -9.82 -1.57 7.85
C SER A 366 -9.42 -3.03 7.94
N PRO A 367 -10.27 -3.93 8.47
CA PRO A 367 -9.94 -5.35 8.58
C PRO A 367 -9.76 -5.97 7.19
N GLY A 368 -8.72 -6.78 7.06
CA GLY A 368 -8.41 -7.52 5.85
C GLY A 368 -9.48 -8.56 5.55
N LYS A 369 -9.66 -8.84 4.25
CA LYS A 369 -10.69 -9.78 3.79
C LYS A 369 -10.09 -10.76 2.80
N TYR A 370 -10.32 -12.05 3.06
CA TYR A 370 -10.11 -13.12 2.09
C TYR A 370 -11.41 -13.30 1.29
N VAL A 371 -11.34 -13.25 -0.04
CA VAL A 371 -12.53 -13.39 -0.90
C VAL A 371 -12.39 -14.65 -1.74
N GLY A 372 -13.37 -15.56 -1.65
CA GLY A 372 -13.33 -16.80 -2.42
C GLY A 372 -13.58 -16.58 -3.91
N LEU A 373 -13.12 -17.49 -4.77
CA LEU A 373 -13.30 -17.39 -6.22
C LEU A 373 -14.78 -17.37 -6.63
N ALA A 374 -15.59 -18.28 -6.08
CA ALA A 374 -17.02 -18.36 -6.39
C ALA A 374 -17.80 -17.12 -5.91
N GLU A 375 -17.35 -16.49 -4.82
CA GLU A 375 -17.89 -15.21 -4.39
C GLU A 375 -17.49 -14.11 -5.36
N THR A 376 -16.22 -14.07 -5.77
CA THR A 376 -15.66 -13.11 -6.73
C THR A 376 -16.50 -13.07 -8.01
N ILE A 377 -16.70 -14.22 -8.65
CA ILE A 377 -17.46 -14.34 -9.90
C ILE A 377 -18.89 -13.77 -9.73
N ARG A 378 -19.61 -14.20 -8.69
CA ARG A 378 -20.97 -13.72 -8.40
C ARG A 378 -21.01 -12.20 -8.21
N GLY A 379 -20.07 -11.64 -7.46
CA GLY A 379 -20.01 -10.19 -7.23
C GLY A 379 -19.86 -9.39 -8.52
N PHE A 380 -18.98 -9.83 -9.43
CA PHE A 380 -18.82 -9.17 -10.73
C PHE A 380 -20.01 -9.38 -11.66
N GLN A 381 -20.67 -10.53 -11.62
CA GLN A 381 -21.89 -10.78 -12.39
C GLN A 381 -23.03 -9.82 -12.00
N LEU A 382 -23.23 -9.57 -10.71
CA LEU A 382 -24.25 -8.62 -10.22
C LEU A 382 -24.01 -7.18 -10.70
N ILE A 383 -22.74 -6.75 -10.77
CA ILE A 383 -22.38 -5.43 -11.31
C ILE A 383 -22.61 -5.40 -12.84
N LEU A 384 -22.28 -6.50 -13.53
CA LEU A 384 -22.44 -6.61 -14.98
C LEU A 384 -23.90 -6.78 -15.44
N SER A 385 -24.76 -7.38 -14.62
CA SER A 385 -26.21 -7.52 -14.89
C SER A 385 -26.96 -6.20 -14.67
N GLY A 386 -26.44 -5.32 -13.83
CA GLY A 386 -27.03 -4.02 -13.50
C GLY A 386 -27.88 -4.02 -12.22
N GLU A 387 -27.94 -5.14 -11.50
CA GLU A 387 -28.67 -5.25 -10.23
C GLU A 387 -28.16 -4.25 -9.17
N LEU A 388 -26.90 -3.83 -9.29
CA LEU A 388 -26.25 -2.89 -8.38
C LEU A 388 -26.11 -1.46 -8.95
N ASP A 389 -26.86 -1.12 -9.99
CA ASP A 389 -26.77 0.20 -10.63
C ASP A 389 -27.24 1.34 -9.71
N GLY A 390 -28.16 1.08 -8.79
CA GLY A 390 -28.65 2.06 -7.80
C GLY A 390 -27.64 2.45 -6.71
N LEU A 391 -26.59 1.66 -6.49
CA LEU A 391 -25.60 1.93 -5.44
C LEU A 391 -24.56 2.98 -5.86
N PRO A 392 -24.07 3.83 -4.94
CA PRO A 392 -23.00 4.79 -5.24
C PRO A 392 -21.65 4.08 -5.45
N GLU A 393 -20.77 4.68 -6.27
CA GLU A 393 -19.43 4.12 -6.57
C GLU A 393 -18.59 3.84 -5.30
N GLN A 394 -18.74 4.67 -4.28
CA GLN A 394 -17.99 4.56 -3.02
C GLN A 394 -18.32 3.28 -2.24
N ALA A 395 -19.50 2.69 -2.43
CA ALA A 395 -19.89 1.44 -1.79
C ALA A 395 -19.04 0.24 -2.25
N PHE A 396 -18.35 0.37 -3.40
CA PHE A 396 -17.51 -0.68 -3.97
C PHE A 396 -16.03 -0.53 -3.60
N TYR A 397 -15.66 0.48 -2.82
CA TYR A 397 -14.26 0.77 -2.49
C TYR A 397 -13.82 0.06 -1.20
N LEU A 398 -12.71 -0.70 -1.26
CA LEU A 398 -12.13 -1.47 -0.16
C LEU A 398 -13.12 -2.40 0.57
N VAL A 399 -14.02 -3.02 -0.19
CA VAL A 399 -14.99 -4.00 0.33
C VAL A 399 -14.67 -5.43 -0.09
N GLY A 400 -15.10 -6.40 0.73
CA GLY A 400 -15.18 -7.81 0.32
C GLY A 400 -16.54 -8.09 -0.35
N ASN A 401 -16.76 -9.33 -0.80
CA ASN A 401 -18.00 -9.66 -1.52
C ASN A 401 -19.22 -9.81 -0.61
N ASN A 402 -19.04 -10.34 0.60
CA ASN A 402 -20.15 -10.61 1.53
C ASN A 402 -20.84 -9.34 2.03
N GLU A 403 -20.17 -8.18 1.98
CA GLU A 403 -20.76 -6.88 2.35
C GLU A 403 -21.68 -6.33 1.26
N ILE A 404 -21.43 -6.64 0.00
CA ILE A 404 -22.34 -6.24 -1.09
C ILE A 404 -23.65 -7.01 -0.99
N THR A 405 -23.62 -8.29 -0.61
CA THR A 405 -24.84 -9.09 -0.43
C THR A 405 -25.66 -8.62 0.77
N VAL A 406 -25.02 -8.08 1.81
CA VAL A 406 -25.72 -7.45 2.94
C VAL A 406 -26.34 -6.12 2.51
N LEU A 407 -25.64 -5.29 1.72
CA LEU A 407 -26.20 -4.06 1.16
C LEU A 407 -27.39 -4.31 0.22
N VAL A 408 -27.41 -5.43 -0.50
CA VAL A 408 -28.55 -5.87 -1.33
C VAL A 408 -29.71 -6.38 -0.47
N ASN A 409 -29.43 -7.17 0.58
CA ASN A 409 -30.47 -7.67 1.50
C ASN A 409 -31.09 -6.57 2.39
N ASP A 410 -30.32 -5.54 2.73
CA ASP A 410 -30.83 -4.35 3.42
C ASP A 410 -31.56 -3.38 2.46
N ALA A 411 -31.23 -3.42 1.16
CA ALA A 411 -31.99 -2.73 0.11
C ALA A 411 -33.32 -3.44 -0.24
N GLU A 412 -33.39 -4.78 -0.17
CA GLU A 412 -34.63 -5.53 -0.41
C GLU A 412 -35.59 -5.53 0.80
N LYS A 413 -35.10 -5.26 2.01
CA LYS A 413 -35.94 -5.08 3.22
C LYS A 413 -36.41 -3.65 3.48
N SER A 414 -36.01 -2.67 2.67
CA SER A 414 -36.38 -1.26 2.83
C SER A 414 -37.45 -0.79 1.84
N SER A 415 -38.46 -1.62 1.58
CA SER A 415 -39.70 -1.16 0.93
C SER A 415 -40.70 -0.51 1.91
N ASP A 416 -40.39 -0.39 3.19
CA ASP A 416 -41.12 0.46 4.15
C ASP A 416 -40.26 0.70 5.40
N ILE A 417 -39.33 1.68 5.40
CA ILE A 417 -38.61 2.06 6.64
C ILE A 417 -38.40 3.57 6.77
N ASP A 418 -38.73 4.03 7.97
CA ASP A 418 -38.75 5.34 8.61
C ASP A 418 -37.40 6.12 8.51
N PRO A 419 -37.40 7.44 8.25
CA PRO A 419 -36.22 8.32 8.21
C PRO A 419 -35.24 8.25 9.40
N GLN A 420 -35.57 7.57 10.49
CA GLN A 420 -34.72 7.42 11.67
C GLN A 420 -33.63 6.32 11.55
N GLU A 421 -33.81 5.27 10.73
CA GLU A 421 -32.82 4.18 10.63
C GLU A 421 -31.63 4.51 9.69
N ALA A 422 -31.85 5.39 8.70
CA ALA A 422 -30.78 5.98 7.90
C ALA A 422 -29.83 6.86 8.75
N GLN A 423 -30.36 7.45 9.82
CA GLN A 423 -29.60 8.26 10.76
C GLN A 423 -28.72 7.41 11.67
N GLN A 424 -29.17 6.20 12.01
CA GLN A 424 -28.44 5.23 12.82
C GLN A 424 -27.28 4.56 12.06
N THR A 425 -27.43 4.36 10.75
CA THR A 425 -26.36 3.81 9.89
C THR A 425 -25.25 4.85 9.64
N LEU A 426 -25.62 6.13 9.56
CA LEU A 426 -24.69 7.26 9.54
C LEU A 426 -23.91 7.37 10.87
N GLU A 427 -24.58 7.16 12.02
CA GLU A 427 -23.94 7.14 13.34
C GLU A 427 -22.91 6.00 13.49
N ILE A 428 -23.13 4.83 12.88
CA ILE A 428 -22.18 3.70 12.91
C ILE A 428 -20.97 3.95 11.99
N ALA A 429 -21.17 4.60 10.84
CA ALA A 429 -20.09 5.04 9.95
C ALA A 429 -19.25 6.18 10.57
N GLU A 430 -19.90 7.14 11.25
CA GLU A 430 -19.25 8.20 12.03
C GLU A 430 -18.51 7.63 13.27
N ALA A 431 -19.03 6.57 13.89
CA ALA A 431 -18.35 5.89 15.00
C ALA A 431 -17.03 5.22 14.58
N ASN A 432 -16.91 4.79 13.32
CA ASN A 432 -15.66 4.23 12.79
C ASN A 432 -14.67 5.32 12.35
N LEU A 433 -15.14 6.48 11.90
CA LEU A 433 -14.29 7.65 11.68
C LEU A 433 -13.74 8.22 13.01
N LYS A 434 -14.54 8.16 14.09
CA LYS A 434 -14.15 8.51 15.47
C LYS A 434 -13.07 7.62 16.08
N LYS A 435 -12.78 6.43 15.53
CA LYS A 435 -11.61 5.64 15.97
C LYS A 435 -10.27 6.22 15.51
N ALA A 436 -10.28 7.08 14.48
CA ALA A 436 -9.12 7.83 14.03
C ALA A 436 -8.85 9.10 14.89
N GLU A 437 -9.80 9.47 15.76
CA GLU A 437 -9.63 10.43 16.86
C GLU A 437 -9.53 9.65 18.18
N GLY A 438 -8.37 9.04 18.48
CA GLY A 438 -8.23 8.15 19.64
C GLY A 438 -8.70 8.76 20.98
N SER A 439 -9.15 7.88 21.91
CA SER A 439 -9.80 8.17 23.21
C SER A 439 -9.11 9.17 24.16
N ARG A 440 -7.89 9.59 23.83
CA ARG A 440 -7.06 10.48 24.64
C ARG A 440 -7.27 11.97 24.31
N PHE A 441 -7.80 12.30 23.11
CA PHE A 441 -7.88 13.67 22.59
C PHE A 441 -9.23 13.99 21.90
N ASP A 442 -10.32 13.40 22.39
CA ASP A 442 -11.70 13.60 21.96
C ASP A 442 -12.09 15.10 21.85
N PHE A 443 -12.31 15.58 20.62
CA PHE A 443 -12.67 16.97 20.32
C PHE A 443 -14.12 17.31 20.71
N ASP A 444 -15.04 16.33 20.73
CA ASP A 444 -16.44 16.51 21.16
C ASP A 444 -16.50 16.91 22.64
N ARG A 445 -15.61 16.37 23.48
CA ARG A 445 -15.49 16.76 24.90
C ARG A 445 -15.20 18.25 25.10
N TYR A 446 -14.53 18.88 24.13
CA TYR A 446 -14.20 20.29 24.15
C TYR A 446 -15.21 21.16 23.39
N GLY A 447 -16.27 20.57 22.84
CA GLY A 447 -17.35 21.25 22.14
C GLY A 447 -17.06 21.57 20.67
N LEU A 448 -16.14 20.84 20.04
CA LEU A 448 -15.80 20.99 18.62
C LEU A 448 -16.40 19.86 17.80
N VAL A 449 -17.20 20.22 16.81
CA VAL A 449 -17.81 19.29 15.87
C VAL A 449 -17.31 19.60 14.46
N PRO A 450 -16.64 18.69 13.76
CA PRO A 450 -16.18 18.94 12.40
C PRO A 450 -17.40 19.09 11.46
N ARG A 451 -17.41 20.17 10.67
CA ARG A 451 -18.41 20.42 9.63
C ARG A 451 -17.74 20.52 8.27
N SER A 452 -18.36 19.91 7.26
CA SER A 452 -17.80 19.81 5.90
C SER A 452 -17.99 21.09 5.07
N SER A 453 -18.88 22.00 5.48
CA SER A 453 -19.16 23.26 4.78
C SER A 453 -18.79 24.48 5.63
N PRO A 454 -18.05 25.47 5.08
CA PRO A 454 -17.75 26.73 5.78
C PRO A 454 -19.00 27.50 6.21
N ARG A 455 -20.12 27.35 5.49
CA ARG A 455 -21.39 28.03 5.82
C ARG A 455 -22.06 27.49 7.09
N GLN A 456 -21.59 26.35 7.59
CA GLN A 456 -22.08 25.69 8.79
C GLN A 456 -20.99 25.63 9.88
N ALA A 457 -19.85 26.29 9.66
CA ALA A 457 -18.73 26.33 10.58
C ALA A 457 -18.59 27.73 11.18
N ASP A 458 -18.47 27.78 12.49
CA ASP A 458 -18.19 28.96 13.31
C ASP A 458 -16.69 29.10 13.64
N LEU A 459 -15.89 28.07 13.37
CA LEU A 459 -14.44 28.06 13.56
C LEU A 459 -13.72 27.58 12.29
N ILE A 460 -12.70 28.32 11.85
CA ILE A 460 -11.77 27.88 10.82
C ILE A 460 -10.35 27.72 11.40
N LEU A 461 -9.77 26.54 11.19
CA LEU A 461 -8.40 26.25 11.55
C LEU A 461 -7.52 26.32 10.30
N THR A 462 -6.61 27.29 10.26
CA THR A 462 -5.66 27.42 9.14
C THR A 462 -4.33 26.78 9.54
N ALA A 463 -3.87 25.83 8.74
CA ALA A 463 -2.63 25.10 8.97
C ALA A 463 -1.77 25.07 7.70
N GLY A 464 -0.44 25.13 7.88
CA GLY A 464 0.52 25.09 6.78
C GLY A 464 0.76 26.44 6.09
N THR A 465 1.62 26.43 5.07
CA THR A 465 2.06 27.63 4.37
C THR A 465 0.95 28.19 3.48
N VAL A 466 0.55 29.45 3.71
CA VAL A 466 -0.42 30.15 2.86
C VAL A 466 0.33 30.89 1.75
N THR A 467 0.03 30.57 0.49
CA THR A 467 0.64 31.24 -0.67
C THR A 467 -0.19 32.43 -1.15
N MET A 468 0.44 33.38 -1.84
CA MET A 468 -0.25 34.54 -2.45
C MET A 468 -1.37 34.12 -3.42
N LYS A 469 -1.24 32.96 -4.08
CA LYS A 469 -2.28 32.39 -4.95
C LYS A 469 -3.49 31.85 -4.16
N MET A 470 -3.26 31.34 -2.96
CA MET A 470 -4.32 30.79 -2.10
C MET A 470 -5.06 31.87 -1.31
N ALA A 471 -4.42 33.03 -1.08
CA ALA A 471 -4.97 34.11 -0.28
C ALA A 471 -6.41 34.52 -0.66
N PRO A 472 -6.76 34.74 -1.95
CA PRO A 472 -8.14 35.11 -2.32
C PRO A 472 -9.17 34.01 -2.05
N SER A 473 -8.76 32.74 -2.07
CA SER A 473 -9.65 31.62 -1.75
C SER A 473 -9.88 31.50 -0.24
N LEU A 474 -8.84 31.72 0.56
CA LEU A 474 -8.96 31.71 2.02
C LEU A 474 -9.88 32.84 2.53
N VAL A 475 -9.72 34.05 1.98
CA VAL A 475 -10.60 35.19 2.32
C VAL A 475 -12.05 34.89 1.94
N ARG A 476 -12.30 34.33 0.75
CA ARG A 476 -13.66 33.94 0.34
C ARG A 476 -14.28 32.88 1.24
N LEU A 477 -13.50 31.92 1.74
CA LEU A 477 -13.99 30.90 2.68
C LEU A 477 -14.37 31.55 4.02
N TYR A 478 -13.54 32.45 4.53
CA TYR A 478 -13.82 33.19 5.77
C TYR A 478 -15.04 34.12 5.65
N GLU A 479 -15.24 34.75 4.50
CA GLU A 479 -16.42 35.58 4.21
C GLU A 479 -17.72 34.75 4.14
N GLN A 480 -17.64 33.48 3.78
CA GLN A 480 -18.80 32.58 3.69
C GLN A 480 -19.23 31.99 5.04
N MET A 481 -18.45 32.18 6.11
CA MET A 481 -18.79 31.69 7.44
C MET A 481 -19.86 32.58 8.11
N PRO A 482 -20.85 32.00 8.82
CA PRO A 482 -21.82 32.73 9.61
C PRO A 482 -21.18 33.40 10.83
N GLU A 483 -21.73 34.55 11.26
CA GLU A 483 -21.34 35.18 12.54
C GLU A 483 -22.05 34.52 13.73
N PRO A 484 -21.40 34.35 14.89
CA PRO A 484 -20.00 34.70 15.19
C PRO A 484 -19.01 33.69 14.57
N LYS A 485 -17.91 34.19 14.00
CA LYS A 485 -16.85 33.35 13.42
C LYS A 485 -15.49 33.58 14.05
N TYR A 486 -14.72 32.51 14.18
CA TYR A 486 -13.42 32.48 14.85
C TYR A 486 -12.35 31.81 14.01
N VAL A 487 -11.09 32.20 14.22
CA VAL A 487 -9.93 31.70 13.46
C VAL A 487 -8.80 31.25 14.39
N ILE A 488 -8.33 30.02 14.19
CA ILE A 488 -7.08 29.52 14.80
C ILE A 488 -6.00 29.42 13.73
N ALA A 489 -4.87 30.11 13.94
CA ALA A 489 -3.69 29.97 13.10
C ALA A 489 -2.73 28.94 13.70
N MET A 490 -2.52 27.82 13.01
CA MET A 490 -1.75 26.68 13.50
C MET A 490 -0.42 26.52 12.77
N GLY A 491 0.66 26.69 13.53
CA GLY A 491 2.03 26.40 13.12
C GLY A 491 2.79 27.60 12.59
N ALA A 492 4.13 27.54 12.65
CA ALA A 492 5.01 28.65 12.27
C ALA A 492 4.81 29.11 10.82
N CYS A 493 4.52 28.17 9.91
CA CYS A 493 4.25 28.45 8.50
C CYS A 493 3.00 29.34 8.29
N THR A 494 1.98 29.19 9.13
CA THR A 494 0.74 29.97 9.02
C THR A 494 0.84 31.30 9.77
N ILE A 495 1.54 31.32 10.90
CA ILE A 495 1.62 32.49 11.78
C ILE A 495 2.61 33.53 11.24
N THR A 496 3.79 33.10 10.77
CA THR A 496 4.85 34.01 10.33
C THR A 496 5.32 33.76 8.89
N GLY A 497 4.78 32.76 8.20
CA GLY A 497 5.31 32.27 6.92
C GLY A 497 6.45 31.25 7.10
N GLY A 498 6.85 30.95 8.33
CA GLY A 498 7.87 29.95 8.66
C GLY A 498 9.23 30.23 8.01
N MET A 499 9.95 29.16 7.68
CA MET A 499 11.26 29.22 6.99
C MET A 499 11.19 29.93 5.62
N PHE A 500 10.00 30.09 5.04
CA PHE A 500 9.80 30.70 3.73
C PHE A 500 9.54 32.22 3.78
N SER A 501 9.46 32.81 4.98
CA SER A 501 9.09 34.23 5.14
C SER A 501 10.14 35.22 4.62
N THR A 502 11.42 34.81 4.59
CA THR A 502 12.58 35.64 4.24
C THR A 502 12.94 35.58 2.76
N ASP A 503 12.86 34.39 2.14
CA ASP A 503 13.40 34.13 0.79
C ASP A 503 12.34 33.90 -0.29
N SER A 504 11.04 33.86 0.07
CA SER A 504 9.96 33.55 -0.87
C SER A 504 8.98 34.71 -1.03
N TYR A 505 8.87 35.24 -2.26
CA TYR A 505 7.85 36.23 -2.63
C TYR A 505 6.45 35.62 -2.80
N SER A 506 6.35 34.29 -2.92
CA SER A 506 5.10 33.59 -3.17
C SER A 506 4.33 33.22 -1.88
N THR A 507 4.93 33.45 -0.71
CA THR A 507 4.39 33.07 0.59
C THR A 507 3.89 34.28 1.36
N VAL A 508 2.73 34.13 2.01
CA VAL A 508 2.18 35.16 2.92
C VAL A 508 2.95 35.09 4.24
N ARG A 509 3.45 36.23 4.71
CA ARG A 509 4.25 36.34 5.96
C ARG A 509 3.43 36.18 7.26
N GLY A 510 2.21 35.66 7.17
CA GLY A 510 1.27 35.55 8.27
C GLY A 510 -0.17 35.62 7.79
N VAL A 511 -1.01 34.68 8.23
CA VAL A 511 -2.43 34.62 7.85
C VAL A 511 -3.24 35.78 8.43
N ASP A 512 -2.74 36.39 9.50
CA ASP A 512 -3.28 37.58 10.17
C ASP A 512 -3.37 38.82 9.25
N LYS A 513 -2.57 38.83 8.17
CA LYS A 513 -2.65 39.85 7.12
C LYS A 513 -3.84 39.68 6.18
N LEU A 514 -4.48 38.51 6.19
CA LEU A 514 -5.58 38.16 5.30
C LEU A 514 -6.92 38.10 6.04
N ILE A 515 -6.94 37.45 7.20
CA ILE A 515 -8.13 37.23 8.03
C ILE A 515 -7.77 37.48 9.51
N PRO A 516 -8.70 37.98 10.33
CA PRO A 516 -8.43 38.21 11.74
C PRO A 516 -8.20 36.88 12.46
N VAL A 517 -7.15 36.78 13.27
CA VAL A 517 -6.78 35.57 14.01
C VAL A 517 -7.11 35.74 15.49
N ASP A 518 -7.84 34.79 16.07
CA ASP A 518 -8.24 34.83 17.47
C ASP A 518 -7.26 34.13 18.40
N VAL A 519 -6.70 33.01 17.95
CA VAL A 519 -5.72 32.22 18.71
C VAL A 519 -4.57 31.77 17.81
N TYR A 520 -3.36 32.02 18.28
CA TYR A 520 -2.12 31.58 17.63
C TYR A 520 -1.59 30.32 18.33
N LEU A 521 -1.35 29.28 17.55
CA LEU A 521 -0.79 28.01 18.01
C LEU A 521 0.62 27.79 17.43
N PRO A 522 1.70 28.15 18.15
CA PRO A 522 3.06 28.01 17.65
C PRO A 522 3.51 26.53 17.65
N GLY A 523 4.32 26.14 16.66
CA GLY A 523 4.91 24.80 16.54
C GLY A 523 5.19 24.38 15.09
N CYS A 524 6.07 23.39 14.88
CA CYS A 524 6.35 22.81 13.57
C CYS A 524 6.86 21.36 13.69
N PRO A 525 5.97 20.34 13.78
CA PRO A 525 4.51 20.44 14.01
C PRO A 525 4.17 20.74 15.49
N PRO A 526 3.01 21.34 15.81
CA PRO A 526 2.58 21.57 17.19
C PRO A 526 2.23 20.25 17.88
N LYS A 527 2.48 20.17 19.20
CA LYS A 527 2.11 19.01 20.02
C LYS A 527 0.58 18.94 20.21
N PRO A 528 -0.02 17.74 20.31
CA PRO A 528 -1.46 17.59 20.52
C PRO A 528 -2.01 18.36 21.75
N GLU A 529 -1.25 18.43 22.83
CA GLU A 529 -1.65 19.17 24.04
C GLU A 529 -1.75 20.69 23.81
N ALA A 530 -0.93 21.21 22.89
CA ALA A 530 -0.95 22.63 22.54
C ALA A 530 -2.20 22.99 21.71
N VAL A 531 -2.71 22.03 20.91
CA VAL A 531 -3.99 22.19 20.19
C VAL A 531 -5.14 22.31 21.18
N ILE A 532 -5.17 21.47 22.22
CA ILE A 532 -6.21 21.49 23.26
C ILE A 532 -6.16 22.79 24.09
N ASP A 533 -4.97 23.27 24.41
CA ASP A 533 -4.80 24.57 25.09
C ASP A 533 -5.31 25.74 24.23
N ALA A 534 -5.04 25.72 22.92
CA ALA A 534 -5.55 26.73 21.98
C ALA A 534 -7.09 26.74 21.92
N ILE A 535 -7.71 25.57 21.86
CA ILE A 535 -9.18 25.41 21.88
C ILE A 535 -9.76 25.90 23.21
N THR A 536 -9.10 25.58 24.33
CA THR A 536 -9.53 26.03 25.67
C THR A 536 -9.44 27.56 25.81
N LYS A 537 -8.41 28.18 25.23
CA LYS A 537 -8.26 29.65 25.18
C LYS A 537 -9.37 30.29 24.35
N LEU A 538 -9.68 29.73 23.19
CA LEU A 538 -10.77 30.22 22.34
C LEU A 538 -12.11 30.15 23.09
N ARG A 539 -12.42 29.03 23.74
CA ARG A 539 -13.66 28.87 24.52
C ARG A 539 -13.78 29.89 25.67
N LYS A 540 -12.67 30.21 26.34
CA LYS A 540 -12.66 31.27 27.37
C LYS A 540 -12.96 32.65 26.77
N LYS A 541 -12.45 32.93 25.57
CA LYS A 541 -12.74 34.17 24.83
C LYS A 541 -14.22 34.26 24.47
N ILE A 542 -14.79 33.21 23.87
CA ILE A 542 -16.23 33.11 23.54
C ILE A 542 -17.11 33.31 24.78
N SER A 543 -16.76 32.63 25.89
CA SER A 543 -17.53 32.74 27.15
C SER A 543 -17.51 34.16 27.73
N ARG A 544 -16.39 34.88 27.56
CA ARG A 544 -16.24 36.27 27.98
C ARG A 544 -17.04 37.22 27.09
N GLU A 545 -17.02 37.03 25.77
CA GLU A 545 -17.83 37.81 24.82
C GLU A 545 -19.33 37.65 25.11
N ILE A 546 -19.81 36.42 25.33
CA ILE A 546 -21.21 36.15 25.72
C ILE A 546 -21.57 36.85 27.04
N TYR A 547 -20.64 36.90 27.99
CA TYR A 547 -20.85 37.58 29.28
C TYR A 547 -20.87 39.10 29.14
N GLU A 548 -19.98 39.67 28.34
CA GLU A 548 -19.92 41.11 28.03
C GLU A 548 -21.17 41.56 27.25
N ASP A 549 -21.66 40.76 26.30
CA ASP A 549 -22.93 40.99 25.57
C ASP A 549 -24.16 40.91 26.48
N ARG A 550 -24.14 40.06 27.50
CA ARG A 550 -25.23 40.03 28.50
C ARG A 550 -25.20 41.27 29.40
N ILE A 551 -24.02 41.76 29.78
CA ILE A 551 -23.88 42.97 30.61
C ILE A 551 -24.25 44.23 29.82
N SER A 552 -23.86 44.35 28.56
CA SER A 552 -24.21 45.50 27.70
C SER A 552 -25.73 45.59 27.49
N ASN A 553 -26.41 44.45 27.35
CA ASN A 553 -27.87 44.36 27.27
C ASN A 553 -28.56 44.65 28.61
N ILE A 554 -27.93 44.40 29.76
CA ILE A 554 -28.46 44.80 31.09
C ILE A 554 -28.27 46.31 31.32
N GLY A 555 -27.16 46.89 30.88
CA GLY A 555 -26.87 48.32 31.03
C GLY A 555 -27.81 49.26 30.25
N THR A 556 -28.47 48.76 29.21
CA THR A 556 -29.49 49.49 28.44
C THR A 556 -30.89 49.46 29.08
N LEU A 557 -31.17 48.46 29.93
CA LEU A 557 -32.43 48.33 30.69
C LEU A 557 -32.42 49.09 32.04
N GLY A 558 -31.26 49.57 32.49
CA GLY A 558 -31.06 50.17 33.82
C GLY A 558 -30.98 51.71 33.90
N LYS A 559 -31.29 52.45 32.82
CA LYS A 559 -31.36 53.93 32.85
C LYS A 559 -32.81 54.43 32.83
N GLY A 560 -33.51 54.18 33.93
CA GLY A 560 -34.80 54.81 34.24
C GLY A 560 -35.00 54.81 35.76
N THR A 561 -35.18 56.00 36.33
CA THR A 561 -35.55 56.34 37.73
C THR A 561 -34.41 56.59 38.76
N GLU A 562 -34.09 57.89 38.92
CA GLU A 562 -33.93 58.73 40.15
C GLU A 562 -33.37 58.10 41.46
N ARG A 563 -32.48 58.68 42.29
CA ARG A 563 -32.22 60.09 42.71
C ARG A 563 -30.92 60.19 43.54
N GLU A 564 -30.31 61.38 43.49
CA GLU A 564 -29.50 62.10 44.51
C GLU A 564 -28.22 61.49 45.15
N GLY A 565 -27.10 62.22 45.00
CA GLY A 565 -26.14 62.44 46.09
C GLY A 565 -24.65 62.16 45.83
N PHE A 566 -23.87 63.26 45.72
CA PHE A 566 -22.45 63.42 46.13
C PHE A 566 -21.29 62.73 45.35
N GLU A 567 -20.54 63.57 44.63
CA GLU A 567 -19.09 63.47 44.33
C GLU A 567 -18.23 63.40 45.64
N PRO A 568 -16.91 63.03 45.66
CA PRO A 568 -15.89 63.40 44.66
C PRO A 568 -14.68 62.46 44.41
N SER A 569 -13.96 62.75 43.31
CA SER A 569 -12.49 62.75 43.08
C SER A 569 -11.59 61.57 43.50
N VAL A 570 -10.67 61.15 42.61
CA VAL A 570 -9.20 61.37 42.72
C VAL A 570 -8.47 60.93 41.44
N ASN A 571 -7.42 61.70 41.20
CA ASN A 571 -6.58 61.92 40.04
C ASN A 571 -5.38 60.94 39.95
N LYS A 572 -4.63 61.05 38.83
CA LYS A 572 -3.18 60.78 38.66
C LYS A 572 -2.72 59.30 38.54
N SER A 573 -1.68 58.93 37.80
CA SER A 573 -0.79 59.51 36.79
C SER A 573 0.41 58.54 36.68
N LEU A 574 1.03 58.37 35.51
CA LEU A 574 2.49 58.53 35.27
C LEU A 574 3.03 57.60 34.17
N HIS A 575 3.56 58.26 33.14
CA HIS A 575 4.69 57.84 32.33
C HIS A 575 5.89 57.39 33.18
N SER A 576 6.69 56.43 32.72
CA SER A 576 7.98 56.70 32.05
C SER A 576 8.93 55.50 31.99
N SER A 577 9.55 55.39 30.81
CA SER A 577 10.98 55.12 30.52
C SER A 577 11.62 53.72 30.64
N SER A 578 12.26 53.39 29.51
CA SER A 578 13.67 52.98 29.32
C SER A 578 14.02 51.50 29.14
N ASN A 579 14.33 51.17 27.88
CA ASN A 579 15.56 50.56 27.34
C ASN A 579 16.38 49.63 28.26
N ALA A 580 16.66 48.41 27.79
CA ALA A 580 17.98 48.02 27.27
C ALA A 580 18.02 46.51 26.95
N THR A 581 18.30 46.20 25.68
CA THR A 581 18.93 44.94 25.20
C THR A 581 20.41 44.93 25.65
N PRO A 582 21.15 43.80 25.58
CA PRO A 582 21.26 42.88 24.44
C PRO A 582 20.29 41.71 24.45
#